data_AF-A0A3P1Z961-F1
#
_entry.id   AF-A0A3P1Z961-F1
#
_cell.length_a   1.000
_cell.length_b   1.000
_cell.length_c   1.000
_cell.angle_alpha   90.00
_cell.angle_beta   90.00
_cell.angle_gamma   90.00
#
_symmetry.space_group_name_H-M   'P 1'
#
loop_
_entity.id
_entity.type
_entity.pdbx_description
1 polymer ?
#
loop_
_entity_poly.entity_id
_entity_poly.type
_entity_poly.pdbx_seq_one_letter_code
_entity_poly.pdbx_strand_id
1 'polypeptide(L)'
;MKRIVWLLFLTGLAVWTSCKQEVEDFFDQSASERIESEIIKYRELLLKPRHGWIMEYYPGGSNQLYGGYALTVTFSKDGHATFRSVLSDDVNTTSNGLYSLRKDVGPTLNFDTYNDLFHYFSDVDLGHGGGVGKGMLGDYEFMLASGSDTEIRMSGKKHGSVIRMYPLTEPAVDYLRKARSIRDSYIMIPATSIPNGTFGGQPVQVEMLHPQHFLLTQGKDQTKLSFMFTDKGAKLYQPVTLNGVTVETLHWDAQARVFTGSDGKASFPLVAKPFGLRLDQLLGDYVFSYLPSSNVTEPKTVDVKISQSANGRIQMTGLPFNVRLTYNTKWGALELKPQQLRSNPNVSLAIWEVGSYLNASGDMGLLTLWNGKHDSFELTFVENDFEWFAGGKQVHPNAFIIWNTSTNPGSVYTGFGDARYMKLKLTRKKQEE
;
A
#
# COMPACT_ATOMS: atom_id res chain seq x y z
N MET A 1 83.48 0.63 -10.24
CA MET A 1 82.83 1.92 -9.87
C MET A 1 82.21 2.66 -11.05
N LYS A 2 82.84 2.71 -12.24
CA LYS A 2 82.27 3.45 -13.40
C LYS A 2 80.91 2.92 -13.90
N ARG A 3 80.63 1.61 -13.87
CA ARG A 3 79.36 1.03 -14.39
C ARG A 3 78.11 1.28 -13.52
N ILE A 4 78.27 1.50 -12.21
CA ILE A 4 77.16 1.79 -11.29
C ILE A 4 76.69 3.24 -11.43
N VAL A 5 77.61 4.17 -11.71
CA VAL A 5 77.29 5.59 -11.93
C VAL A 5 76.44 5.78 -13.20
N TRP A 6 76.73 5.02 -14.27
CA TRP A 6 75.93 5.06 -15.50
C TRP A 6 74.53 4.47 -15.33
N LEU A 7 74.37 3.42 -14.51
CA LEU A 7 73.07 2.85 -14.18
C LEU A 7 72.21 3.80 -13.32
N LEU A 8 72.82 4.51 -12.36
CA LEU A 8 72.14 5.53 -11.55
C LEU A 8 71.74 6.76 -12.38
N PHE A 9 72.54 7.14 -13.38
CA PHE A 9 72.20 8.24 -14.30
C PHE A 9 71.05 7.88 -15.26
N LEU A 10 70.99 6.63 -15.74
CA LEU A 10 69.89 6.16 -16.60
C LEU A 10 68.57 6.01 -15.85
N THR A 11 68.59 5.61 -14.57
CA THR A 11 67.37 5.56 -13.74
C THR A 11 66.84 6.94 -13.36
N GLY A 12 67.69 7.98 -13.33
CA GLY A 12 67.27 9.36 -13.05
C GLY A 12 66.52 10.03 -14.19
N LEU A 13 66.83 9.69 -15.45
CA LEU A 13 66.17 10.24 -16.64
C LEU A 13 64.78 9.65 -16.90
N ALA A 14 64.47 8.48 -16.34
CA ALA A 14 63.16 7.82 -16.50
C ALA A 14 62.08 8.35 -15.52
N VAL A 15 62.44 9.14 -14.51
CA VAL A 15 61.47 9.70 -13.53
C VAL A 15 60.91 11.06 -13.99
N TRP A 16 61.42 11.63 -15.08
CA TRP A 16 60.96 12.92 -15.61
C TRP A 16 59.88 12.83 -16.69
N THR A 17 59.49 11.61 -17.09
CA THR A 17 58.23 11.39 -17.79
C THR A 17 57.14 10.96 -16.80
N SER A 18 56.98 11.72 -15.72
CA SER A 18 55.67 11.76 -15.07
C SER A 18 54.74 12.38 -16.09
N CYS A 19 54.01 11.51 -16.79
CA CYS A 19 52.92 11.90 -17.66
C CYS A 19 51.97 12.72 -16.79
N LYS A 20 52.05 14.05 -16.89
CA LYS A 20 50.97 14.94 -16.47
C LYS A 20 49.76 14.50 -17.30
N GLN A 21 48.99 13.54 -16.79
CA GLN A 21 47.59 13.47 -17.13
C GLN A 21 46.96 14.69 -16.45
N GLU A 22 47.07 15.84 -17.11
CA GLU A 22 46.09 16.91 -16.92
C GLU A 22 44.77 16.29 -17.40
N VAL A 23 44.08 15.63 -16.47
CA VAL A 23 42.67 15.31 -16.65
C VAL A 23 42.01 16.67 -16.72
N GLU A 24 41.61 17.08 -17.92
CA GLU A 24 40.74 18.23 -18.09
C GLU A 24 39.56 18.04 -17.13
N ASP A 25 39.41 18.98 -16.20
CA ASP A 25 38.33 18.92 -15.24
C ASP A 25 37.03 19.04 -16.06
N PHE A 26 36.20 18.00 -16.06
CA PHE A 26 34.97 17.96 -16.87
C PHE A 26 33.97 19.06 -16.44
N PHE A 27 34.23 19.72 -15.31
CA PHE A 27 33.42 20.79 -14.74
C PHE A 27 34.30 21.97 -14.31
N ASP A 28 33.84 23.18 -14.63
CA ASP A 28 34.51 24.43 -14.26
C ASP A 28 34.49 24.76 -12.76
N GLN A 29 33.69 24.01 -11.97
CA GLN A 29 33.48 24.22 -10.53
C GLN A 29 33.74 22.93 -9.77
N SER A 30 34.20 23.05 -8.52
CA SER A 30 34.35 21.89 -7.63
C SER A 30 32.98 21.24 -7.31
N ALA A 31 32.98 19.96 -6.95
CA ALA A 31 31.76 19.26 -6.56
C ALA A 31 31.01 19.94 -5.39
N SER A 32 31.75 20.53 -4.44
CA SER A 32 31.19 21.24 -3.29
C SER A 32 30.48 22.55 -3.69
N GLU A 33 31.07 23.31 -4.62
CA GLU A 33 30.49 24.55 -5.14
C GLU A 33 29.21 24.27 -5.93
N ARG A 34 29.18 23.20 -6.74
CA ARG A 34 27.97 22.78 -7.46
C ARG A 34 26.84 22.36 -6.52
N ILE A 35 27.17 21.69 -5.41
CA ILE A 35 26.15 21.33 -4.42
C ILE A 35 25.62 22.57 -3.69
N GLU A 36 26.48 23.53 -3.32
CA GLU A 36 26.01 24.79 -2.71
C GLU A 36 25.11 25.58 -3.66
N SER A 37 25.47 25.69 -4.94
CA SER A 37 24.65 26.42 -5.91
C SER A 37 23.26 25.77 -6.10
N GLU A 38 23.19 24.44 -6.15
CA GLU A 38 21.90 23.73 -6.17
C GLU A 38 21.11 23.97 -4.87
N ILE A 39 21.74 23.96 -3.69
CA ILE A 39 21.04 24.25 -2.42
C ILE A 39 20.45 25.67 -2.41
N ILE A 40 21.20 26.67 -2.87
CA ILE A 40 20.71 28.06 -2.98
C ILE A 40 19.51 28.11 -3.94
N LYS A 41 19.63 27.50 -5.12
CA LYS A 41 18.55 27.39 -6.10
C LYS A 41 17.28 26.78 -5.50
N TYR A 42 17.37 25.67 -4.76
CA TYR A 42 16.20 25.05 -4.16
C TYR A 42 15.61 25.85 -2.99
N ARG A 43 16.43 26.57 -2.21
CA ARG A 43 15.91 27.50 -1.17
C ARG A 43 14.98 28.55 -1.76
N GLU A 44 15.32 29.08 -2.94
CA GLU A 44 14.48 30.05 -3.64
C GLU A 44 13.29 29.38 -4.32
N LEU A 45 13.53 28.27 -5.02
CA LEU A 45 12.52 27.59 -5.82
C LEU A 45 11.36 27.08 -4.97
N LEU A 46 11.64 26.44 -3.82
CA LEU A 46 10.60 25.87 -2.95
C LEU A 46 9.57 26.91 -2.47
N LEU A 47 9.98 28.17 -2.33
CA LEU A 47 9.15 29.27 -1.84
C LEU A 47 8.37 29.99 -2.96
N LYS A 48 8.65 29.68 -4.23
CA LYS A 48 8.17 30.47 -5.38
C LYS A 48 6.66 30.33 -5.66
N PRO A 49 6.05 29.13 -5.63
CA PRO A 49 4.63 29.02 -5.96
C PRO A 49 3.72 29.60 -4.88
N ARG A 50 2.87 30.55 -5.27
CA ARG A 50 1.92 31.24 -4.36
C ARG A 50 1.04 30.27 -3.56
N HIS A 51 0.60 29.18 -4.17
CA HIS A 51 -0.29 28.20 -3.57
C HIS A 51 0.43 26.95 -3.04
N GLY A 52 1.77 26.93 -3.11
CA GLY A 52 2.59 25.75 -2.81
C GLY A 52 2.68 24.79 -3.99
N TRP A 53 3.05 23.55 -3.68
CA TRP A 53 3.31 22.48 -4.64
C TRP A 53 2.30 21.35 -4.49
N ILE A 54 1.89 20.75 -5.59
CA ILE A 54 1.37 19.38 -5.63
C ILE A 54 2.59 18.47 -5.50
N MET A 55 2.56 17.48 -4.62
CA MET A 55 3.57 16.45 -4.49
C MET A 55 2.94 15.11 -4.87
N GLU A 56 3.37 14.54 -5.99
CA GLU A 56 2.91 13.24 -6.48
C GLU A 56 3.66 12.13 -5.74
N TYR A 57 3.05 11.57 -4.69
CA TYR A 57 3.75 10.68 -3.77
C TYR A 57 3.42 9.20 -4.00
N TYR A 58 4.43 8.36 -4.23
CA TYR A 58 4.25 6.94 -4.57
C TYR A 58 4.96 6.01 -3.57
N PRO A 59 4.28 5.56 -2.50
CA PRO A 59 4.81 4.59 -1.54
C PRO A 59 4.83 3.16 -2.11
N GLY A 60 5.50 2.25 -1.40
CA GLY A 60 5.70 0.86 -1.82
C GLY A 60 7.05 0.62 -2.49
N GLY A 61 8.01 1.52 -2.24
CA GLY A 61 9.36 1.52 -2.78
C GLY A 61 9.42 1.55 -4.31
N SER A 62 10.48 0.98 -4.88
CA SER A 62 10.73 0.98 -6.33
C SER A 62 9.65 0.29 -7.18
N ASN A 63 8.74 -0.44 -6.54
CA ASN A 63 7.60 -1.10 -7.19
C ASN A 63 6.28 -0.32 -7.07
N GLN A 64 6.24 0.77 -6.30
CA GLN A 64 5.05 1.60 -6.08
C GLN A 64 3.80 0.77 -5.75
N LEU A 65 3.97 -0.21 -4.85
CA LEU A 65 2.99 -1.26 -4.56
C LEU A 65 1.62 -0.73 -4.16
N TYR A 66 1.56 0.45 -3.56
CA TYR A 66 0.33 1.05 -3.05
C TYR A 66 -0.23 2.15 -3.98
N GLY A 67 0.31 2.30 -5.20
CA GLY A 67 -0.07 3.38 -6.11
C GLY A 67 0.42 4.75 -5.62
N GLY A 68 -0.17 5.82 -6.14
CA GLY A 68 0.22 7.19 -5.79
C GLY A 68 -0.89 7.99 -5.10
N TYR A 69 -0.48 9.00 -4.33
CA TYR A 69 -1.35 9.87 -3.56
C TYR A 69 -0.97 11.33 -3.78
N ALA A 70 -1.98 12.15 -4.04
CA ALA A 70 -1.80 13.59 -4.16
C ALA A 70 -1.66 14.19 -2.76
N LEU A 71 -0.48 14.75 -2.49
CA LEU A 71 -0.23 15.62 -1.36
C LEU A 71 -0.07 17.05 -1.86
N THR A 72 -0.25 18.03 -0.98
CA THR A 72 0.19 19.40 -1.26
C THR A 72 1.09 19.87 -0.16
N VAL A 73 2.15 20.62 -0.50
CA VAL A 73 3.10 21.16 0.45
C VAL A 73 3.36 22.64 0.19
N THR A 74 3.34 23.45 1.24
CA THR A 74 3.81 24.84 1.21
C THR A 74 5.03 24.96 2.10
N PHE A 75 6.07 25.62 1.59
CA PHE A 75 7.30 25.88 2.32
C PHE A 75 7.33 27.31 2.83
N SER A 76 7.90 27.51 3.99
CA SER A 76 8.09 28.83 4.59
C SER A 76 9.57 29.18 4.73
N LYS A 77 9.85 30.49 4.90
CA LYS A 77 11.22 31.02 5.05
C LYS A 77 11.91 30.59 6.34
N ASP A 78 11.13 30.28 7.37
CA ASP A 78 11.55 29.79 8.68
C ASP A 78 11.71 28.26 8.72
N GLY A 79 11.63 27.57 7.57
CA GLY A 79 11.96 26.14 7.49
C GLY A 79 10.81 25.21 7.82
N HIS A 80 9.56 25.67 7.75
CA HIS A 80 8.39 24.81 7.90
C HIS A 80 7.85 24.32 6.55
N ALA A 81 7.38 23.08 6.54
CA ALA A 81 6.62 22.46 5.46
C ALA A 81 5.21 22.11 5.99
N THR A 82 4.19 22.71 5.37
CA THR A 82 2.78 22.48 5.71
C THR A 82 2.16 21.55 4.69
N PHE A 83 1.75 20.35 5.13
CA PHE A 83 1.16 19.33 4.28
C PHE A 83 -0.36 19.30 4.39
N ARG A 84 -1.00 18.94 3.27
CA ARG A 84 -2.38 18.41 3.18
C ARG A 84 -2.37 17.15 2.33
N SER A 85 -3.38 16.31 2.48
CA SER A 85 -3.45 15.01 1.81
C SER A 85 -4.85 14.71 1.29
N VAL A 86 -4.92 14.04 0.13
CA VAL A 86 -6.16 13.46 -0.40
C VAL A 86 -6.77 12.40 0.53
N LEU A 87 -5.98 11.84 1.45
CA LEU A 87 -6.40 10.81 2.41
C LEU A 87 -7.03 11.36 3.68
N SER A 88 -6.94 12.66 3.94
CA SER A 88 -7.55 13.24 5.14
C SER A 88 -9.07 13.29 5.00
N ASP A 89 -9.79 13.01 6.09
CA ASP A 89 -11.25 13.10 6.15
C ASP A 89 -11.76 14.50 5.82
N ASP A 90 -10.98 15.54 6.14
CA ASP A 90 -11.16 16.92 5.69
C ASP A 90 -9.90 17.40 4.98
N VAL A 91 -10.01 17.75 3.69
CA VAL A 91 -8.89 18.26 2.89
C VAL A 91 -8.36 19.62 3.39
N ASN A 92 -9.06 20.30 4.31
CA ASN A 92 -8.55 21.49 4.99
C ASN A 92 -7.54 21.16 6.10
N THR A 93 -7.56 19.93 6.63
CA THR A 93 -6.64 19.51 7.69
C THR A 93 -5.20 19.65 7.22
N THR A 94 -4.41 20.38 8.00
CA THR A 94 -2.99 20.57 7.79
C THR A 94 -2.18 19.86 8.85
N SER A 95 -1.00 19.40 8.47
CA SER A 95 0.04 19.02 9.42
C SER A 95 1.33 19.77 9.08
N ASN A 96 2.02 20.29 10.09
CA ASN A 96 3.23 21.08 9.95
C ASN A 96 4.44 20.29 10.43
N GLY A 97 5.57 20.40 9.72
CA GLY A 97 6.86 19.89 10.18
C GLY A 97 8.00 20.80 9.72
N LEU A 98 9.19 20.57 10.26
CA LEU A 98 10.43 21.21 9.80
C LEU A 98 10.96 20.48 8.57
N TYR A 99 11.61 21.22 7.67
CA TYR A 99 12.39 20.65 6.58
C TYR A 99 13.79 21.25 6.52
N SER A 100 14.74 20.50 5.96
CA SER A 100 16.08 20.99 5.68
C SER A 100 16.54 20.63 4.27
N LEU A 101 17.33 21.53 3.71
CA LEU A 101 18.14 21.27 2.52
C LEU A 101 19.57 20.96 2.97
N ARG A 102 20.09 19.77 2.66
CA ARG A 102 21.41 19.32 3.13
C ARG A 102 22.33 18.94 1.98
N LYS A 103 23.64 18.99 2.26
CA LYS A 103 24.71 18.57 1.37
C LYS A 103 25.19 17.19 1.80
N ASP A 104 24.63 16.14 1.21
CA ASP A 104 25.05 14.77 1.47
C ASP A 104 25.90 14.27 0.28
N VAL A 105 25.62 13.07 -0.25
CA VAL A 105 26.15 12.57 -1.54
C VAL A 105 25.65 13.41 -2.73
N GLY A 106 24.68 14.29 -2.49
CA GLY A 106 24.14 15.31 -3.38
C GLY A 106 23.22 16.28 -2.61
N PRO A 107 22.54 17.22 -3.28
CA PRO A 107 21.54 18.07 -2.63
C PRO A 107 20.34 17.22 -2.19
N THR A 108 19.97 17.30 -0.91
CA THR A 108 18.83 16.55 -0.35
C THR A 108 17.78 17.48 0.25
N LEU A 109 16.50 17.09 0.12
CA LEU A 109 15.36 17.69 0.81
C LEU A 109 14.86 16.68 1.85
N ASN A 110 14.87 17.05 3.13
CA ASN A 110 14.53 16.18 4.25
C ASN A 110 13.41 16.80 5.07
N PHE A 111 12.43 15.99 5.49
CA PHE A 111 11.39 16.40 6.44
C PHE A 111 11.79 15.91 7.84
N ASP A 112 12.27 16.84 8.67
CA ASP A 112 13.05 16.53 9.88
C ASP A 112 12.18 16.23 11.11
N THR A 113 10.93 16.69 11.13
CA THR A 113 10.00 16.42 12.24
C THR A 113 8.74 15.73 11.76
N TYR A 114 8.13 14.95 12.66
CA TYR A 114 6.92 14.20 12.39
C TYR A 114 5.79 15.09 11.85
N ASN A 115 5.01 14.51 10.93
CA ASN A 115 3.93 15.14 10.19
C ASN A 115 2.92 14.04 9.84
N ASP A 116 1.79 14.00 10.54
CA ASP A 116 0.84 12.89 10.49
C ASP A 116 0.27 12.61 9.10
N LEU A 117 0.24 13.61 8.20
CA LEU A 117 -0.29 13.44 6.84
C LEU A 117 0.75 12.92 5.86
N PHE A 118 2.01 13.34 6.01
CA PHE A 118 3.12 12.96 5.13
C PHE A 118 3.82 11.69 5.62
N HIS A 119 4.14 11.62 6.91
CA HIS A 119 4.81 10.46 7.52
C HIS A 119 3.91 9.24 7.65
N TYR A 120 2.60 9.37 7.41
CA TYR A 120 1.65 8.25 7.29
C TYR A 120 2.21 7.09 6.46
N PHE A 121 2.88 7.38 5.34
CA PHE A 121 3.40 6.35 4.44
C PHE A 121 4.68 5.65 4.93
N SER A 122 5.38 6.27 5.87
CA SER A 122 6.61 5.74 6.49
C SER A 122 6.38 5.20 7.91
N ASP A 123 5.20 5.45 8.48
CA ASP A 123 4.86 5.05 9.85
C ASP A 123 4.73 3.53 9.94
N VAL A 124 5.54 2.94 10.81
CA VAL A 124 5.63 1.50 11.05
C VAL A 124 4.61 0.99 12.05
N ASP A 125 4.01 1.89 12.84
CA ASP A 125 3.02 1.58 13.87
C ASP A 125 1.60 1.50 13.30
N LEU A 126 1.35 2.17 12.17
CA LEU A 126 0.17 1.96 11.34
C LEU A 126 0.32 0.60 10.65
N GLY A 127 -0.39 -0.42 11.13
CA GLY A 127 -0.34 -1.81 10.64
C GLY A 127 -0.89 -2.02 9.21
N HIS A 128 -0.82 -1.00 8.35
CA HIS A 128 -1.11 -1.04 6.93
C HIS A 128 0.17 -1.33 6.11
N GLY A 129 -0.01 -1.80 4.87
CA GLY A 129 1.11 -2.05 3.96
C GLY A 129 1.82 -3.38 4.20
N GLY A 130 3.16 -3.36 4.35
CA GLY A 130 4.03 -4.56 4.28
C GLY A 130 4.00 -5.47 5.51
N GLY A 131 3.05 -5.26 6.42
CA GLY A 131 2.97 -5.86 7.74
C GLY A 131 3.48 -4.94 8.86
N VAL A 132 3.22 -5.36 10.11
CA VAL A 132 3.67 -4.67 11.33
C VAL A 132 5.17 -4.39 11.26
N GLY A 133 5.58 -3.14 11.49
CA GLY A 133 7.00 -2.77 11.54
C GLY A 133 7.63 -2.31 10.22
N LYS A 134 6.90 -2.30 9.08
CA LYS A 134 7.44 -1.88 7.78
C LYS A 134 6.79 -0.62 7.18
N GLY A 135 5.61 -0.24 7.66
CA GLY A 135 4.81 0.83 7.06
C GLY A 135 4.50 0.57 5.59
N MET A 136 4.27 1.65 4.83
CA MET A 136 4.00 1.58 3.38
C MET A 136 5.27 1.77 2.53
N LEU A 137 6.48 1.62 3.10
CA LEU A 137 7.75 1.87 2.40
C LEU A 137 7.83 3.29 1.80
N GLY A 138 7.29 4.29 2.51
CA GLY A 138 7.45 5.70 2.19
C GLY A 138 8.82 6.24 2.62
N ASP A 139 9.40 7.11 1.78
CA ASP A 139 10.57 7.92 2.11
C ASP A 139 10.16 9.29 2.66
N TYR A 140 10.97 9.86 3.55
CA TYR A 140 10.83 11.25 4.03
C TYR A 140 12.11 12.09 3.82
N GLU A 141 13.13 11.48 3.22
CA GLU A 141 14.35 12.14 2.76
C GLU A 141 14.55 11.86 1.27
N PHE A 142 14.85 12.91 0.49
CA PHE A 142 14.88 12.81 -0.97
C PHE A 142 16.17 13.41 -1.54
N MET A 143 16.73 12.73 -2.53
CA MET A 143 17.78 13.28 -3.40
C MET A 143 17.12 14.14 -4.48
N LEU A 144 17.54 15.39 -4.59
CA LEU A 144 17.03 16.32 -5.59
C LEU A 144 17.72 16.04 -6.93
N ALA A 145 16.94 15.67 -7.95
CA ALA A 145 17.45 15.27 -9.26
C ALA A 145 17.42 16.43 -10.27
N SER A 146 16.33 17.19 -10.30
CA SER A 146 16.20 18.38 -11.15
C SER A 146 15.12 19.32 -10.61
N GLY A 147 15.26 20.61 -10.88
CA GLY A 147 14.36 21.64 -10.34
C GLY A 147 14.26 22.83 -11.27
N SER A 148 13.03 23.22 -11.58
CA SER A 148 12.65 24.39 -12.35
C SER A 148 11.35 24.98 -11.79
N ASP A 149 10.95 26.13 -12.31
CA ASP A 149 9.66 26.76 -11.97
C ASP A 149 8.44 25.89 -12.26
N THR A 150 8.59 24.88 -13.12
CA THR A 150 7.48 24.01 -13.57
C THR A 150 7.47 22.65 -12.91
N GLU A 151 8.63 22.14 -12.48
CA GLU A 151 8.75 20.81 -11.89
C GLU A 151 9.99 20.74 -10.99
N ILE A 152 9.83 20.13 -9.81
CA ILE A 152 10.93 19.57 -9.03
C ILE A 152 10.80 18.06 -9.05
N ARG A 153 11.85 17.38 -9.50
CA ARG A 153 11.95 15.93 -9.51
C ARG A 153 12.98 15.48 -8.48
N MET A 154 12.60 14.50 -7.68
CA MET A 154 13.44 13.94 -6.63
C MET A 154 13.23 12.43 -6.50
N SER A 155 14.08 11.75 -5.76
CA SER A 155 13.96 10.31 -5.49
C SER A 155 14.19 10.04 -4.01
N GLY A 156 13.37 9.17 -3.41
CA GLY A 156 13.53 8.79 -2.01
C GLY A 156 14.87 8.12 -1.74
N LYS A 157 15.53 8.48 -0.62
CA LYS A 157 16.88 7.99 -0.28
C LYS A 157 16.91 6.52 0.10
N LYS A 158 15.87 5.98 0.74
CA LYS A 158 15.84 4.61 1.26
C LYS A 158 15.12 3.66 0.30
N HIS A 159 13.99 4.08 -0.28
CA HIS A 159 13.18 3.19 -1.12
C HIS A 159 13.13 3.58 -2.60
N GLY A 160 13.73 4.71 -3.00
CA GLY A 160 14.08 5.01 -4.39
C GLY A 160 12.91 5.46 -5.27
N SER A 161 11.71 5.63 -4.73
CA SER A 161 10.56 6.09 -5.53
C SER A 161 10.79 7.52 -6.01
N VAL A 162 10.66 7.74 -7.32
CA VAL A 162 10.64 9.08 -7.93
C VAL A 162 9.39 9.84 -7.46
N ILE A 163 9.61 11.04 -6.95
CA ILE A 163 8.56 11.98 -6.54
C ILE A 163 8.69 13.21 -7.42
N ARG A 164 7.55 13.74 -7.87
CA ARG A 164 7.48 14.96 -8.67
C ARG A 164 6.66 16.00 -7.94
N MET A 165 7.12 17.24 -7.94
CA MET A 165 6.38 18.38 -7.45
C MET A 165 6.09 19.35 -8.58
N TYR A 166 4.83 19.78 -8.67
CA TYR A 166 4.35 20.77 -9.64
C TYR A 166 3.76 21.98 -8.92
N PRO A 167 3.98 23.22 -9.40
CA PRO A 167 3.40 24.39 -8.76
C PRO A 167 1.87 24.34 -8.84
N LEU A 168 1.20 24.62 -7.72
CA LEU A 168 -0.26 24.74 -7.70
C LEU A 168 -0.71 26.01 -8.44
N THR A 169 -1.62 25.85 -9.39
CA THR A 169 -2.25 26.96 -10.13
C THR A 169 -3.50 27.51 -9.44
N GLU A 170 -3.94 26.87 -8.36
CA GLU A 170 -5.13 27.19 -7.57
C GLU A 170 -4.87 26.86 -6.08
N PRO A 171 -5.74 27.25 -5.13
CA PRO A 171 -5.59 26.87 -3.73
C PRO A 171 -5.51 25.34 -3.54
N ALA A 172 -4.58 24.89 -2.70
CA ALA A 172 -4.33 23.48 -2.41
C ALA A 172 -5.60 22.66 -2.08
N VAL A 173 -6.50 23.26 -1.28
CA VAL A 173 -7.76 22.64 -0.87
C VAL A 173 -8.68 22.36 -2.06
N ASP A 174 -8.74 23.26 -3.04
CA ASP A 174 -9.61 23.11 -4.21
C ASP A 174 -9.09 22.01 -5.15
N TYR A 175 -7.77 21.97 -5.36
CA TYR A 175 -7.11 20.87 -6.07
C TYR A 175 -7.39 19.52 -5.40
N LEU A 176 -7.13 19.41 -4.10
CA LEU A 176 -7.31 18.16 -3.34
C LEU A 176 -8.78 17.72 -3.30
N ARG A 177 -9.74 18.65 -3.23
CA ARG A 177 -11.18 18.32 -3.26
C ARG A 177 -11.57 17.66 -4.59
N LYS A 178 -11.07 18.16 -5.71
CA LYS A 178 -11.31 17.57 -7.04
C LYS A 178 -10.68 16.18 -7.16
N ALA A 179 -9.40 16.06 -6.80
CA ALA A 179 -8.69 14.78 -6.83
C ALA A 179 -9.33 13.73 -5.91
N ARG A 180 -9.75 14.13 -4.70
CA ARG A 180 -10.45 13.27 -3.76
C ARG A 180 -11.81 12.82 -4.28
N SER A 181 -12.58 13.73 -4.89
CA SER A 181 -13.90 13.38 -5.46
C SER A 181 -13.79 12.24 -6.49
N ILE A 182 -12.83 12.34 -7.42
CA ILE A 182 -12.59 11.29 -8.43
C ILE A 182 -12.15 10.00 -7.73
N ARG A 183 -11.15 10.08 -6.84
CA ARG A 183 -10.66 8.92 -6.07
C ARG A 183 -11.78 8.22 -5.33
N ASP A 184 -12.59 8.96 -4.56
CA ASP A 184 -13.60 8.40 -3.67
C ASP A 184 -14.75 7.78 -4.47
N SER A 185 -15.09 8.33 -5.64
CA SER A 185 -16.06 7.71 -6.57
C SER A 185 -15.63 6.32 -7.07
N TYR A 186 -14.32 6.03 -7.04
CA TYR A 186 -13.73 4.75 -7.43
C TYR A 186 -13.47 3.83 -6.22
N ILE A 187 -12.73 4.30 -5.22
CA ILE A 187 -12.28 3.46 -4.08
C ILE A 187 -13.42 3.01 -3.17
N MET A 188 -14.57 3.70 -3.21
CA MET A 188 -15.76 3.34 -2.43
C MET A 188 -16.57 2.22 -3.08
N ILE A 189 -16.18 1.73 -4.26
CA ILE A 189 -16.81 0.56 -4.88
C ILE A 189 -16.17 -0.71 -4.28
N PRO A 190 -16.91 -1.51 -3.48
CA PRO A 190 -16.34 -2.69 -2.86
C PRO A 190 -16.12 -3.82 -3.86
N ALA A 191 -15.14 -4.68 -3.58
CA ALA A 191 -14.92 -5.95 -4.26
C ALA A 191 -14.90 -5.87 -5.79
N THR A 192 -14.04 -5.03 -6.35
CA THR A 192 -13.98 -4.81 -7.79
C THR A 192 -12.96 -5.70 -8.50
N SER A 193 -13.22 -5.97 -9.78
CA SER A 193 -12.32 -6.69 -10.68
C SER A 193 -12.44 -6.14 -12.10
N ILE A 194 -11.47 -6.45 -12.97
CA ILE A 194 -11.44 -5.98 -14.37
C ILE A 194 -11.31 -7.22 -15.28
N PRO A 195 -12.42 -7.92 -15.57
CA PRO A 195 -12.36 -9.17 -16.34
C PRO A 195 -12.04 -8.95 -17.83
N ASN A 196 -12.41 -7.80 -18.39
CA ASN A 196 -12.35 -7.51 -19.83
C ASN A 196 -11.48 -6.27 -20.12
N GLY A 197 -10.24 -6.26 -19.61
CA GLY A 197 -9.29 -5.20 -19.91
C GLY A 197 -8.80 -5.23 -21.36
N THR A 198 -8.56 -4.06 -21.93
CA THR A 198 -7.93 -3.93 -23.26
C THR A 198 -6.82 -2.88 -23.24
N PHE A 199 -5.77 -3.12 -24.02
CA PHE A 199 -4.67 -2.18 -24.21
C PHE A 199 -4.14 -2.27 -25.65
N GLY A 200 -4.11 -1.13 -26.34
CA GLY A 200 -3.76 -1.08 -27.76
C GLY A 200 -4.71 -1.88 -28.64
N GLY A 201 -6.00 -1.93 -28.26
CA GLY A 201 -7.04 -2.71 -28.95
C GLY A 201 -6.95 -4.23 -28.75
N GLN A 202 -5.99 -4.73 -27.96
CA GLN A 202 -5.84 -6.15 -27.65
C GLN A 202 -6.31 -6.47 -26.23
N PRO A 203 -6.88 -7.66 -25.97
CA PRO A 203 -7.19 -8.10 -24.62
C PRO A 203 -5.94 -8.16 -23.73
N VAL A 204 -6.12 -7.79 -22.46
CA VAL A 204 -5.09 -7.89 -21.43
C VAL A 204 -5.73 -8.40 -20.14
N GLN A 205 -5.09 -9.37 -19.48
CA GLN A 205 -5.52 -9.80 -18.15
C GLN A 205 -5.10 -8.75 -17.13
N VAL A 206 -6.00 -8.39 -16.22
CA VAL A 206 -5.75 -7.35 -15.23
C VAL A 206 -5.92 -7.93 -13.84
N GLU A 207 -4.82 -8.02 -13.11
CA GLU A 207 -4.84 -8.32 -11.68
C GLU A 207 -4.74 -7.01 -10.89
N MET A 208 -5.71 -6.77 -10.01
CA MET A 208 -5.71 -5.61 -9.12
C MET A 208 -4.97 -5.95 -7.83
N LEU A 209 -3.68 -5.60 -7.76
CA LEU A 209 -2.84 -5.83 -6.57
C LEU A 209 -3.15 -4.81 -5.45
N HIS A 210 -3.51 -3.60 -5.83
CA HIS A 210 -4.04 -2.54 -4.98
C HIS A 210 -5.03 -1.71 -5.81
N PRO A 211 -6.02 -0.99 -5.23
CA PRO A 211 -6.94 -0.16 -6.01
C PRO A 211 -6.25 0.81 -6.97
N GLN A 212 -4.99 1.20 -6.69
CA GLN A 212 -4.21 2.12 -7.51
C GLN A 212 -2.95 1.49 -8.13
N HIS A 213 -2.87 0.14 -8.17
CA HIS A 213 -1.77 -0.61 -8.78
C HIS A 213 -2.30 -1.89 -9.41
N PHE A 214 -2.23 -1.94 -10.74
CA PHE A 214 -2.65 -3.07 -11.54
C PHE A 214 -1.43 -3.78 -12.14
N LEU A 215 -1.54 -5.11 -12.26
CA LEU A 215 -0.63 -5.93 -13.02
C LEU A 215 -1.34 -6.37 -14.30
N LEU A 216 -0.85 -5.88 -15.43
CA LEU A 216 -1.32 -6.23 -16.76
C LEU A 216 -0.54 -7.42 -17.27
N THR A 217 -1.21 -8.47 -17.73
CA THR A 217 -0.57 -9.66 -18.32
C THR A 217 -1.05 -9.87 -19.76
N GLN A 218 -0.10 -9.91 -20.69
CA GLN A 218 -0.33 -10.25 -22.09
C GLN A 218 0.68 -11.30 -22.55
N GLY A 219 0.20 -12.53 -22.78
CA GLY A 219 1.10 -13.66 -23.02
C GLY A 219 1.97 -13.95 -21.80
N LYS A 220 3.29 -13.84 -21.95
CA LYS A 220 4.26 -14.04 -20.85
C LYS A 220 4.70 -12.72 -20.20
N ASP A 221 4.35 -11.59 -20.81
CA ASP A 221 4.81 -10.28 -20.37
C ASP A 221 3.87 -9.72 -19.32
N GLN A 222 4.47 -9.22 -18.24
CA GLN A 222 3.76 -8.56 -17.15
C GLN A 222 4.20 -7.10 -17.05
N THR A 223 3.23 -6.19 -17.00
CA THR A 223 3.46 -4.75 -16.94
C THR A 223 2.71 -4.16 -15.76
N LYS A 224 3.43 -3.44 -14.90
CA LYS A 224 2.85 -2.75 -13.75
C LYS A 224 2.27 -1.42 -14.18
N LEU A 225 1.10 -1.11 -13.67
CA LEU A 225 0.39 0.13 -13.87
C LEU A 225 0.01 0.67 -12.49
N SER A 226 0.90 1.48 -11.91
CA SER A 226 0.65 2.24 -10.68
C SER A 226 0.25 3.66 -11.03
N PHE A 227 -0.75 4.21 -10.35
CA PHE A 227 -1.31 5.51 -10.68
C PHE A 227 -1.78 6.30 -9.46
N MET A 228 -1.90 7.61 -9.65
CA MET A 228 -2.40 8.57 -8.67
C MET A 228 -3.64 9.28 -9.23
N PHE A 229 -4.65 9.53 -8.40
CA PHE A 229 -5.76 10.40 -8.78
C PHE A 229 -5.35 11.88 -8.72
N THR A 230 -5.70 12.62 -9.77
CA THR A 230 -5.50 14.07 -9.92
C THR A 230 -6.87 14.75 -10.04
N ASP A 231 -6.88 16.08 -10.18
CA ASP A 231 -8.08 16.85 -10.48
C ASP A 231 -8.71 16.55 -11.86
N LYS A 232 -8.03 15.78 -12.72
CA LYS A 232 -8.43 15.49 -14.11
C LYS A 232 -8.64 14.01 -14.42
N GLY A 233 -8.39 13.11 -13.46
CA GLY A 233 -8.47 11.67 -13.67
C GLY A 233 -7.41 10.94 -12.86
N ALA A 234 -6.71 10.00 -13.49
CA ALA A 234 -5.56 9.31 -12.92
C ALA A 234 -4.32 9.52 -13.79
N LYS A 235 -3.17 9.73 -13.16
CA LYS A 235 -1.86 9.83 -13.81
C LYS A 235 -1.03 8.61 -13.45
N LEU A 236 -0.44 7.97 -14.44
CA LEU A 236 0.47 6.84 -14.22
C LEU A 236 1.79 7.34 -13.63
N TYR A 237 2.43 6.51 -12.80
CA TYR A 237 3.76 6.77 -12.26
C TYR A 237 4.78 7.09 -13.37
N GLN A 238 4.72 6.30 -14.43
CA GLN A 238 5.46 6.46 -15.67
C GLN A 238 4.57 6.04 -16.86
N PRO A 239 4.80 6.58 -18.06
CA PRO A 239 4.11 6.12 -19.26
C PRO A 239 4.27 4.61 -19.45
N VAL A 240 3.19 3.93 -19.79
CA VAL A 240 3.17 2.50 -20.10
C VAL A 240 2.97 2.33 -21.59
N THR A 241 3.84 1.56 -22.24
CA THR A 241 3.76 1.26 -23.67
C THR A 241 3.53 -0.22 -23.90
N LEU A 242 2.41 -0.57 -24.52
CA LEU A 242 2.09 -1.93 -24.98
C LEU A 242 1.46 -1.84 -26.37
N ASN A 243 1.78 -2.79 -27.26
CA ASN A 243 1.21 -2.84 -28.62
C ASN A 243 1.38 -1.54 -29.41
N GLY A 244 2.51 -0.83 -29.21
CA GLY A 244 2.79 0.44 -29.88
C GLY A 244 1.93 1.63 -29.42
N VAL A 245 1.13 1.44 -28.36
CA VAL A 245 0.31 2.48 -27.74
C VAL A 245 0.96 2.87 -26.42
N THR A 246 1.08 4.17 -26.17
CA THR A 246 1.61 4.71 -24.92
C THR A 246 0.50 5.43 -24.16
N VAL A 247 0.29 5.06 -22.91
CA VAL A 247 -0.67 5.69 -21.99
C VAL A 247 0.09 6.31 -20.83
N GLU A 248 -0.24 7.56 -20.51
CA GLU A 248 0.31 8.28 -19.34
C GLU A 248 -0.79 8.70 -18.37
N THR A 249 -2.01 8.91 -18.86
CA THR A 249 -3.17 9.29 -18.05
C THR A 249 -4.37 8.42 -18.38
N LEU A 250 -5.22 8.24 -17.38
CA LEU A 250 -6.49 7.55 -17.46
C LEU A 250 -7.61 8.50 -17.04
N HIS A 251 -8.71 8.50 -17.79
CA HIS A 251 -9.96 9.13 -17.40
C HIS A 251 -10.82 8.10 -16.67
N TRP A 252 -11.40 8.47 -15.53
CA TRP A 252 -12.35 7.64 -14.78
C TRP A 252 -13.77 8.10 -15.07
N ASP A 253 -14.58 7.22 -15.65
CA ASP A 253 -16.02 7.42 -15.77
C ASP A 253 -16.73 6.67 -14.64
N ALA A 254 -17.26 7.41 -13.67
CA ALA A 254 -17.93 6.83 -12.49
C ALA A 254 -19.28 6.18 -12.84
N GLN A 255 -19.98 6.65 -13.88
CA GLN A 255 -21.27 6.11 -14.28
C GLN A 255 -21.09 4.80 -15.04
N ALA A 256 -20.19 4.78 -16.02
CA ALA A 256 -19.85 3.59 -16.79
C ALA A 256 -18.90 2.64 -16.04
N ARG A 257 -18.29 3.09 -14.94
CA ARG A 257 -17.31 2.36 -14.12
C ARG A 257 -16.13 1.86 -14.95
N VAL A 258 -15.51 2.74 -15.72
CA VAL A 258 -14.42 2.38 -16.62
C VAL A 258 -13.29 3.39 -16.54
N PHE A 259 -12.05 2.90 -16.51
CA PHE A 259 -10.90 3.73 -16.85
C PHE A 259 -10.62 3.65 -18.33
N THR A 260 -10.41 4.80 -18.97
CA THR A 260 -10.02 4.89 -20.38
C THR A 260 -8.71 5.66 -20.53
N GLY A 261 -7.78 5.17 -21.35
CA GLY A 261 -6.59 5.92 -21.75
C GLY A 261 -6.96 7.23 -22.45
N SER A 262 -6.08 8.24 -22.37
CA SER A 262 -6.29 9.56 -22.98
C SER A 262 -6.53 9.53 -24.50
N ASP A 263 -6.06 8.50 -25.19
CA ASP A 263 -6.26 8.27 -26.62
C ASP A 263 -7.41 7.27 -26.93
N GLY A 264 -8.11 6.78 -25.90
CA GLY A 264 -9.17 5.78 -26.00
C GLY A 264 -8.70 4.36 -26.29
N LYS A 265 -7.38 4.11 -26.38
CA LYS A 265 -6.84 2.79 -26.78
C LYS A 265 -6.53 1.86 -25.62
N ALA A 266 -6.70 2.30 -24.39
CA ALA A 266 -6.75 1.46 -23.21
C ALA A 266 -8.12 1.58 -22.54
N SER A 267 -8.68 0.46 -22.09
CA SER A 267 -9.97 0.42 -21.39
C SER A 267 -9.95 -0.65 -20.31
N PHE A 268 -10.34 -0.26 -19.10
CA PHE A 268 -10.39 -1.13 -17.92
C PHE A 268 -11.77 -1.01 -17.27
N PRO A 269 -12.78 -1.75 -17.78
CA PRO A 269 -14.12 -1.74 -17.22
C PRO A 269 -14.14 -2.51 -15.90
N LEU A 270 -14.62 -1.85 -14.84
CA LEU A 270 -14.77 -2.45 -13.52
C LEU A 270 -16.09 -3.18 -13.40
N VAL A 271 -16.01 -4.35 -12.78
CA VAL A 271 -17.16 -5.13 -12.33
C VAL A 271 -17.07 -5.27 -10.82
N ALA A 272 -18.12 -4.82 -10.13
CA ALA A 272 -18.28 -5.09 -8.71
C ALA A 272 -18.75 -6.54 -8.52
N LYS A 273 -18.14 -7.26 -7.58
CA LYS A 273 -18.58 -8.59 -7.23
C LYS A 273 -19.93 -8.53 -6.50
N PRO A 274 -20.86 -9.45 -6.81
CA PRO A 274 -22.06 -9.63 -6.01
C PRO A 274 -21.70 -9.84 -4.53
N PHE A 275 -22.45 -9.19 -3.64
CA PHE A 275 -22.34 -9.34 -2.18
C PHE A 275 -21.06 -8.81 -1.51
N GLY A 276 -20.15 -8.16 -2.26
CA GLY A 276 -19.02 -7.46 -1.67
C GLY A 276 -19.44 -6.23 -0.87
N LEU A 277 -18.87 -6.04 0.31
CA LEU A 277 -19.14 -4.92 1.21
C LEU A 277 -17.86 -4.14 1.49
N ARG A 278 -18.01 -2.84 1.74
CA ARG A 278 -16.89 -2.03 2.25
C ARG A 278 -16.62 -2.37 3.71
N LEU A 279 -15.40 -2.08 4.17
CA LEU A 279 -14.99 -2.33 5.55
C LEU A 279 -15.89 -1.62 6.58
N ASP A 280 -16.23 -0.35 6.37
CA ASP A 280 -17.14 0.41 7.26
C ASP A 280 -18.52 -0.26 7.40
N GLN A 281 -18.98 -0.93 6.34
CA GLN A 281 -20.24 -1.67 6.36
C GLN A 281 -20.13 -3.00 7.11
N LEU A 282 -18.92 -3.51 7.36
CA LEU A 282 -18.64 -4.77 8.07
C LEU A 282 -18.36 -4.54 9.57
N LEU A 283 -18.05 -3.31 9.99
CA LEU A 283 -17.85 -2.98 11.41
C LEU A 283 -19.17 -2.90 12.18
N GLY A 284 -19.12 -3.06 13.49
CA GLY A 284 -20.26 -2.89 14.40
C GLY A 284 -20.51 -4.07 15.33
N ASP A 285 -21.69 -4.07 15.94
CA ASP A 285 -22.11 -5.08 16.91
C ASP A 285 -22.95 -6.19 16.24
N TYR A 286 -22.67 -7.44 16.60
CA TYR A 286 -23.24 -8.63 15.99
C TYR A 286 -23.62 -9.66 17.04
N VAL A 287 -24.57 -10.53 16.69
CA VAL A 287 -24.75 -11.82 17.34
C VAL A 287 -23.97 -12.86 16.54
N PHE A 288 -22.95 -13.46 17.16
CA PHE A 288 -22.19 -14.57 16.58
C PHE A 288 -22.84 -15.90 16.95
N SER A 289 -23.19 -16.68 15.93
CA SER A 289 -23.84 -17.98 16.05
C SER A 289 -22.91 -19.09 15.55
N TYR A 290 -22.80 -20.18 16.30
CA TYR A 290 -21.98 -21.35 15.93
C TYR A 290 -22.49 -22.64 16.58
N LEU A 291 -22.08 -23.78 16.02
CA LEU A 291 -22.25 -25.11 16.62
C LEU A 291 -20.96 -25.56 17.33
N PRO A 292 -21.02 -25.96 18.62
CA PRO A 292 -19.84 -26.40 19.38
C PRO A 292 -19.44 -27.86 19.13
N SER A 293 -20.29 -28.65 18.47
CA SER A 293 -20.06 -30.05 18.15
C SER A 293 -20.95 -30.47 16.97
N SER A 294 -20.51 -31.45 16.18
CA SER A 294 -21.26 -31.98 15.03
C SER A 294 -22.59 -32.63 15.45
N ASN A 295 -22.69 -33.03 16.72
CA ASN A 295 -23.88 -33.69 17.28
C ASN A 295 -24.89 -32.69 17.86
N VAL A 296 -24.58 -31.39 17.82
CA VAL A 296 -25.48 -30.32 18.30
C VAL A 296 -26.16 -29.68 17.09
N THR A 297 -27.47 -29.53 17.15
CA THR A 297 -28.28 -28.90 16.09
C THR A 297 -28.63 -27.45 16.38
N GLU A 298 -28.80 -27.10 17.66
CA GLU A 298 -29.11 -25.74 18.09
C GLU A 298 -27.83 -24.88 18.20
N PRO A 299 -27.76 -23.73 17.50
CA PRO A 299 -26.61 -22.85 17.59
C PRO A 299 -26.51 -22.19 18.96
N LYS A 300 -25.27 -22.10 19.47
CA LYS A 300 -24.94 -21.16 20.54
C LYS A 300 -24.80 -19.77 19.94
N THR A 301 -25.24 -18.76 20.70
CA THR A 301 -25.14 -17.36 20.31
C THR A 301 -24.35 -16.57 21.35
N VAL A 302 -23.47 -15.69 20.89
CA VAL A 302 -22.66 -14.78 21.73
C VAL A 302 -22.66 -13.40 21.09
N ASP A 303 -22.88 -12.36 21.89
CA ASP A 303 -22.71 -10.99 21.41
C ASP A 303 -21.23 -10.70 21.15
N VAL A 304 -20.92 -10.18 19.96
CA VAL A 304 -19.56 -9.81 19.56
C VAL A 304 -19.53 -8.43 18.92
N LYS A 305 -18.37 -7.79 18.93
CA LYS A 305 -18.13 -6.52 18.26
C LYS A 305 -16.96 -6.64 17.30
N ILE A 306 -17.14 -6.17 16.08
CA ILE A 306 -16.06 -6.03 15.10
C ILE A 306 -15.69 -4.55 15.01
N SER A 307 -14.43 -4.24 15.32
CA SER A 307 -13.90 -2.88 15.28
C SER A 307 -12.53 -2.81 14.63
N GLN A 308 -12.19 -1.62 14.13
CA GLN A 308 -10.86 -1.29 13.62
C GLN A 308 -10.19 -0.31 14.59
N SER A 309 -8.97 -0.60 15.03
CA SER A 309 -8.16 0.34 15.80
C SER A 309 -7.49 1.38 14.90
N ALA A 310 -6.98 2.48 15.49
CA ALA A 310 -6.32 3.56 14.74
C ALA A 310 -5.16 3.09 13.85
N ASN A 311 -4.47 2.02 14.25
CA ASN A 311 -3.42 1.38 13.45
C ASN A 311 -3.94 0.41 12.36
N GLY A 312 -5.23 0.43 12.05
CA GLY A 312 -5.83 -0.37 10.98
C GLY A 312 -6.16 -1.81 11.34
N ARG A 313 -5.77 -2.30 12.53
CA ARG A 313 -6.02 -3.69 12.95
C ARG A 313 -7.50 -3.92 13.19
N ILE A 314 -8.05 -4.95 12.55
CA ILE A 314 -9.45 -5.35 12.70
C ILE A 314 -9.55 -6.51 13.69
N GLN A 315 -10.46 -6.41 14.65
CA GLN A 315 -10.63 -7.40 15.69
C GLN A 315 -12.11 -7.64 15.99
N MET A 316 -12.45 -8.92 16.22
CA MET A 316 -13.71 -9.34 16.81
C MET A 316 -13.49 -9.64 18.31
N THR A 317 -14.28 -8.98 19.16
CA THR A 317 -14.27 -9.14 20.63
C THR A 317 -15.62 -9.69 21.11
N GLY A 318 -15.67 -10.25 22.32
CA GLY A 318 -16.89 -10.79 22.94
C GLY A 318 -16.83 -12.30 23.22
N LEU A 319 -15.96 -13.03 22.51
CA LEU A 319 -15.56 -14.38 22.86
C LEU A 319 -14.57 -14.35 24.06
N PRO A 320 -14.32 -15.50 24.72
CA PRO A 320 -13.30 -15.62 25.79
C PRO A 320 -11.85 -15.35 25.33
N PHE A 321 -11.66 -15.09 24.03
CA PHE A 321 -10.44 -14.68 23.37
C PHE A 321 -10.79 -13.68 22.27
N ASN A 322 -9.81 -12.87 21.86
CA ASN A 322 -9.98 -11.95 20.76
C ASN A 322 -9.61 -12.62 19.44
N VAL A 323 -10.38 -12.34 18.39
CA VAL A 323 -10.13 -12.87 17.04
C VAL A 323 -9.68 -11.75 16.13
N ARG A 324 -8.46 -11.84 15.59
CA ARG A 324 -7.97 -10.94 14.55
C ARG A 324 -8.59 -11.30 13.21
N LEU A 325 -9.05 -10.29 12.48
CA LEU A 325 -9.58 -10.41 11.12
C LEU A 325 -8.76 -9.52 10.19
N THR A 326 -8.81 -9.80 8.89
CA THR A 326 -8.28 -8.91 7.84
C THR A 326 -9.41 -8.53 6.86
N TYR A 327 -9.31 -7.39 6.19
CA TYR A 327 -10.25 -7.05 5.13
C TYR A 327 -9.70 -7.51 3.78
N ASN A 328 -10.41 -8.41 3.13
CA ASN A 328 -10.07 -8.91 1.82
C ASN A 328 -10.71 -8.02 0.75
N THR A 329 -9.93 -7.12 0.16
CA THR A 329 -10.40 -6.12 -0.83
C THR A 329 -10.93 -6.76 -2.11
N LYS A 330 -10.36 -7.91 -2.53
CA LYS A 330 -10.82 -8.68 -3.70
C LYS A 330 -12.25 -9.18 -3.54
N TRP A 331 -12.65 -9.48 -2.31
CA TRP A 331 -13.97 -10.04 -1.99
C TRP A 331 -14.91 -9.08 -1.28
N GLY A 332 -14.42 -7.93 -0.76
CA GLY A 332 -15.21 -7.03 0.07
C GLY A 332 -15.73 -7.75 1.31
N ALA A 333 -14.86 -8.52 1.95
CA ALA A 333 -15.22 -9.45 3.01
C ALA A 333 -14.20 -9.40 4.15
N LEU A 334 -14.62 -9.75 5.36
CA LEU A 334 -13.70 -10.07 6.45
C LEU A 334 -13.12 -11.45 6.19
N GLU A 335 -11.83 -11.61 6.49
CA GLU A 335 -11.10 -12.86 6.36
C GLU A 335 -10.57 -13.29 7.73
N LEU A 336 -10.86 -14.53 8.10
CA LEU A 336 -10.36 -15.20 9.28
C LEU A 336 -9.23 -16.15 8.89
N LYS A 337 -8.03 -15.89 9.41
CA LYS A 337 -6.86 -16.74 9.22
C LYS A 337 -6.42 -17.40 10.54
N PRO A 338 -5.64 -18.50 10.47
CA PRO A 338 -5.03 -19.11 11.63
C PRO A 338 -4.22 -18.08 12.42
N GLN A 339 -4.29 -18.18 13.74
CA GLN A 339 -3.66 -17.18 14.61
C GLN A 339 -3.37 -17.74 15.99
N GLN A 340 -2.24 -17.35 16.55
CA GLN A 340 -1.91 -17.63 17.94
C GLN A 340 -2.82 -16.78 18.84
N LEU A 341 -3.48 -17.44 19.79
CA LEU A 341 -4.31 -16.80 20.82
C LEU A 341 -3.54 -16.66 22.14
N ARG A 342 -2.61 -17.57 22.40
CA ARG A 342 -1.80 -17.63 23.63
C ARG A 342 -0.45 -18.29 23.35
N SER A 343 0.61 -17.81 24.00
CA SER A 343 1.98 -18.31 23.80
C SER A 343 2.41 -19.41 24.78
N ASN A 344 1.82 -19.49 25.98
CA ASN A 344 2.15 -20.51 26.99
C ASN A 344 0.90 -21.03 27.75
N PRO A 345 0.41 -22.26 27.47
CA PRO A 345 0.83 -23.10 26.36
C PRO A 345 0.54 -22.42 25.02
N ASN A 346 1.20 -22.88 23.96
CA ASN A 346 0.99 -22.37 22.62
C ASN A 346 -0.38 -22.84 22.12
N VAL A 347 -1.32 -21.91 22.05
CA VAL A 347 -2.71 -22.16 21.64
C VAL A 347 -3.02 -21.29 20.45
N SER A 348 -3.54 -21.90 19.40
CA SER A 348 -3.92 -21.24 18.16
C SER A 348 -5.38 -21.50 17.81
N LEU A 349 -6.01 -20.52 17.19
CA LEU A 349 -7.19 -20.74 16.36
C LEU A 349 -6.70 -21.35 15.05
N ALA A 350 -7.11 -22.58 14.79
CA ALA A 350 -6.80 -23.32 13.57
C ALA A 350 -8.04 -23.40 12.67
N ILE A 351 -7.85 -23.18 11.37
CA ILE A 351 -8.88 -23.37 10.36
C ILE A 351 -9.07 -24.87 10.14
N TRP A 352 -10.32 -25.31 10.04
CA TRP A 352 -10.66 -26.73 10.17
C TRP A 352 -11.72 -27.16 9.17
N GLU A 353 -11.46 -28.25 8.47
CA GLU A 353 -12.48 -29.07 7.82
C GLU A 353 -13.01 -30.07 8.83
N VAL A 354 -14.30 -29.98 9.14
CA VAL A 354 -14.93 -30.77 10.21
C VAL A 354 -14.71 -32.27 9.99
N GLY A 355 -14.06 -32.91 10.98
CA GLY A 355 -13.77 -34.35 10.97
C GLY A 355 -12.55 -34.76 10.14
N SER A 356 -11.79 -33.80 9.61
CA SER A 356 -10.70 -34.04 8.66
C SER A 356 -9.47 -33.18 9.04
N TYR A 357 -8.91 -32.42 8.09
CA TYR A 357 -7.68 -31.67 8.26
C TYR A 357 -7.89 -30.33 8.99
N LEU A 358 -6.90 -29.93 9.78
CA LEU A 358 -6.79 -28.60 10.38
C LEU A 358 -5.46 -27.93 10.00
N ASN A 359 -5.46 -26.61 9.99
CA ASN A 359 -4.28 -25.80 9.78
C ASN A 359 -4.22 -24.67 10.82
N ALA A 360 -3.11 -24.62 11.57
CA ALA A 360 -2.86 -23.63 12.62
C ALA A 360 -1.91 -22.49 12.17
N SER A 361 -1.45 -22.47 10.92
CA SER A 361 -0.51 -21.47 10.39
C SER A 361 -0.54 -21.37 8.86
N GLY A 362 -0.37 -20.14 8.35
CA GLY A 362 -0.34 -19.85 6.92
C GLY A 362 -1.52 -19.00 6.47
N ASP A 363 -1.79 -19.01 5.16
CA ASP A 363 -2.75 -18.11 4.52
C ASP A 363 -4.15 -18.70 4.28
N MET A 364 -4.33 -20.00 4.54
CA MET A 364 -5.63 -20.66 4.43
C MET A 364 -6.60 -20.10 5.46
N GLY A 365 -7.82 -19.76 5.05
CA GLY A 365 -8.74 -18.98 5.88
C GLY A 365 -10.21 -19.15 5.49
N LEU A 366 -11.06 -18.38 6.16
CA LEU A 366 -12.48 -18.27 5.84
C LEU A 366 -12.83 -16.82 5.48
N LEU A 367 -13.69 -16.63 4.49
CA LEU A 367 -14.24 -15.33 4.11
C LEU A 367 -15.68 -15.19 4.61
N THR A 368 -16.08 -13.98 4.99
CA THR A 368 -17.50 -13.68 5.20
C THR A 368 -18.22 -13.48 3.86
N LEU A 369 -19.38 -14.12 3.70
CA LEU A 369 -20.31 -13.91 2.59
C LEU A 369 -21.58 -13.23 3.11
N TRP A 370 -21.90 -12.06 2.56
CA TRP A 370 -23.14 -11.34 2.88
C TRP A 370 -24.34 -11.94 2.15
N ASN A 371 -25.48 -12.03 2.84
CA ASN A 371 -26.72 -12.58 2.29
C ASN A 371 -27.47 -11.64 1.32
N GLY A 372 -26.97 -10.43 1.07
CA GLY A 372 -27.58 -9.45 0.18
C GLY A 372 -28.80 -8.72 0.73
N LYS A 373 -29.11 -8.87 2.02
CA LYS A 373 -30.29 -8.27 2.66
C LYS A 373 -29.87 -7.26 3.72
N HIS A 374 -30.38 -6.04 3.65
CA HIS A 374 -30.08 -5.00 4.64
C HIS A 374 -30.90 -5.18 5.92
N ASP A 375 -32.21 -5.44 5.81
CA ASP A 375 -33.11 -5.59 6.96
C ASP A 375 -32.85 -6.85 7.81
N SER A 376 -32.11 -7.80 7.24
CA SER A 376 -31.68 -9.06 7.89
C SER A 376 -30.20 -9.31 7.60
N PHE A 377 -29.37 -8.29 7.84
CA PHE A 377 -27.94 -8.33 7.54
C PHE A 377 -27.24 -9.50 8.24
N GLU A 378 -26.71 -10.41 7.43
CA GLU A 378 -26.05 -11.63 7.88
C GLU A 378 -24.79 -11.90 7.07
N LEU A 379 -23.74 -12.33 7.78
CA LEU A 379 -22.49 -12.81 7.21
C LEU A 379 -22.30 -14.28 7.59
N THR A 380 -22.08 -15.14 6.61
CA THR A 380 -21.71 -16.55 6.85
C THR A 380 -20.24 -16.74 6.50
N PHE A 381 -19.50 -17.53 7.28
CA PHE A 381 -18.11 -17.85 6.93
C PHE A 381 -18.08 -19.02 5.93
N VAL A 382 -17.40 -18.80 4.82
CA VAL A 382 -17.18 -19.77 3.74
C VAL A 382 -15.68 -19.95 3.50
N GLU A 383 -15.28 -21.02 2.82
CA GLU A 383 -13.88 -21.20 2.41
C GLU A 383 -13.37 -19.99 1.60
N ASN A 384 -12.10 -19.64 1.75
CA ASN A 384 -11.47 -18.67 0.86
C ASN A 384 -11.08 -19.34 -0.47
N ASP A 385 -10.69 -18.55 -1.48
CA ASP A 385 -10.23 -19.05 -2.80
C ASP A 385 -8.92 -19.88 -2.74
N PHE A 386 -8.45 -20.28 -1.56
CA PHE A 386 -7.19 -21.00 -1.44
C PHE A 386 -7.43 -22.50 -1.64
N GLU A 387 -6.79 -23.07 -2.66
CA GLU A 387 -6.82 -24.51 -2.90
C GLU A 387 -5.98 -25.25 -1.86
N TRP A 388 -6.63 -25.90 -0.90
CA TRP A 388 -5.97 -26.78 0.06
C TRP A 388 -6.10 -28.23 -0.36
N PHE A 389 -4.98 -28.89 -0.64
CA PHE A 389 -4.93 -30.34 -0.86
C PHE A 389 -4.21 -31.06 0.29
N ALA A 390 -4.82 -32.12 0.81
CA ALA A 390 -4.21 -33.01 1.78
C ALA A 390 -4.62 -34.46 1.53
N GLY A 391 -3.65 -35.38 1.60
CA GLY A 391 -3.90 -36.80 1.30
C GLY A 391 -4.43 -37.06 -0.11
N GLY A 392 -4.10 -36.20 -1.08
CA GLY A 392 -4.58 -36.30 -2.47
C GLY A 392 -6.04 -35.85 -2.68
N LYS A 393 -6.66 -35.20 -1.69
CA LYS A 393 -8.02 -34.65 -1.79
C LYS A 393 -8.02 -33.15 -1.49
N GLN A 394 -8.92 -32.42 -2.14
CA GLN A 394 -9.20 -31.04 -1.79
C GLN A 394 -9.93 -30.98 -0.44
N VAL A 395 -9.55 -30.02 0.38
CA VAL A 395 -10.07 -29.78 1.73
C VAL A 395 -10.93 -28.52 1.68
N HIS A 396 -12.14 -28.60 2.24
CA HIS A 396 -13.15 -27.54 2.21
C HIS A 396 -13.45 -27.04 3.64
N PRO A 397 -12.59 -26.20 4.23
CA PRO A 397 -12.77 -25.74 5.59
C PRO A 397 -13.97 -24.80 5.71
N ASN A 398 -14.73 -24.95 6.78
CA ASN A 398 -15.89 -24.10 7.10
C ASN A 398 -16.06 -23.86 8.62
N ALA A 399 -15.00 -24.13 9.37
CA ALA A 399 -14.99 -24.09 10.83
C ALA A 399 -13.62 -23.63 11.34
N PHE A 400 -13.57 -23.29 12.62
CA PHE A 400 -12.30 -23.19 13.34
C PHE A 400 -12.32 -23.99 14.63
N ILE A 401 -11.14 -24.40 15.05
CA ILE A 401 -10.90 -25.16 16.27
C ILE A 401 -9.78 -24.52 17.08
N ILE A 402 -9.92 -24.50 18.40
CA ILE A 402 -8.90 -24.02 19.31
C ILE A 402 -7.97 -25.18 19.64
N TRP A 403 -6.72 -25.04 19.22
CA TRP A 403 -5.76 -26.13 19.17
C TRP A 403 -4.50 -25.78 19.98
N ASN A 404 -4.13 -26.68 20.89
CA ASN A 404 -2.86 -26.65 21.59
C ASN A 404 -1.77 -27.25 20.69
N THR A 405 -0.84 -26.40 20.26
CA THR A 405 0.30 -26.76 19.41
C THR A 405 1.59 -26.98 20.20
N SER A 406 1.54 -26.94 21.54
CA SER A 406 2.71 -27.23 22.39
C SER A 406 3.11 -28.70 22.41
N THR A 407 2.24 -29.61 21.96
CA THR A 407 2.52 -31.06 21.88
C THR A 407 2.53 -31.53 20.43
N ASN A 408 3.24 -32.64 20.17
CA ASN A 408 3.18 -33.34 18.89
C ASN A 408 2.76 -34.81 19.11
N PRO A 409 1.57 -35.25 18.63
CA PRO A 409 0.57 -34.42 17.95
C PRO A 409 -0.03 -33.36 18.89
N GLY A 410 -0.53 -32.27 18.31
CA GLY A 410 -1.28 -31.26 19.06
C GLY A 410 -2.59 -31.82 19.61
N SER A 411 -3.30 -31.03 20.41
CA SER A 411 -4.56 -31.46 21.03
C SER A 411 -5.60 -30.34 21.08
N VAL A 412 -6.88 -30.70 21.24
CA VAL A 412 -7.96 -29.73 21.43
C VAL A 412 -7.73 -28.96 22.74
N TYR A 413 -7.82 -27.63 22.69
CA TYR A 413 -7.72 -26.79 23.88
C TYR A 413 -9.09 -26.26 24.31
N THR A 414 -9.53 -26.66 25.51
CA THR A 414 -10.83 -26.28 26.09
C THR A 414 -10.72 -25.22 27.18
N GLY A 415 -9.54 -24.64 27.41
CA GLY A 415 -9.32 -23.64 28.47
C GLY A 415 -10.07 -22.32 28.26
N PHE A 416 -10.70 -22.12 27.09
CA PHE A 416 -11.59 -21.01 26.79
C PHE A 416 -13.08 -21.42 26.79
N GLY A 417 -13.41 -22.63 27.26
CA GLY A 417 -14.74 -23.21 27.14
C GLY A 417 -14.87 -24.03 25.85
N ASP A 418 -15.78 -23.63 24.95
CA ASP A 418 -15.96 -24.32 23.67
C ASP A 418 -14.69 -24.23 22.83
N ALA A 419 -14.30 -25.37 22.26
CA ALA A 419 -13.07 -25.48 21.46
C ALA A 419 -13.33 -25.64 19.96
N ARG A 420 -14.57 -25.97 19.55
CA ARG A 420 -14.95 -26.13 18.14
C ARG A 420 -16.02 -25.12 17.80
N TYR A 421 -15.91 -24.52 16.63
CA TYR A 421 -16.84 -23.51 16.14
C TYR A 421 -17.14 -23.85 14.68
N MET A 422 -18.35 -24.34 14.42
CA MET A 422 -18.83 -24.75 13.09
C MET A 422 -20.08 -23.98 12.68
N LYS A 423 -20.41 -23.94 11.39
CA LYS A 423 -21.58 -23.20 10.85
C LYS A 423 -21.62 -21.75 11.35
N LEU A 424 -20.49 -21.07 11.18
CA LEU A 424 -20.23 -19.74 11.75
C LEU A 424 -21.07 -18.68 11.05
N LYS A 425 -21.72 -17.83 11.83
CA LYS A 425 -22.62 -16.80 11.32
C LYS A 425 -22.59 -15.56 12.19
N LEU A 426 -22.62 -14.37 11.57
CA LEU A 426 -22.78 -13.09 12.24
C LEU A 426 -24.08 -12.45 11.77
N THR A 427 -24.96 -12.10 12.71
CA THR A 427 -26.19 -11.35 12.43
C THR A 427 -26.05 -9.97 13.04
N ARG A 428 -26.19 -8.90 12.24
CA ARG A 428 -26.00 -7.53 12.74
C ARG A 428 -27.07 -7.21 13.79
N LYS A 429 -26.66 -6.65 14.92
CA LYS A 429 -27.60 -6.14 15.93
C LYS A 429 -28.27 -4.88 15.38
N LYS A 430 -29.59 -4.77 15.55
CA LYS A 430 -30.28 -3.51 15.27
C LYS A 430 -29.72 -2.46 16.23
N GLN A 431 -29.37 -1.29 15.71
CA GLN A 431 -29.09 -0.16 16.58
C GLN A 431 -30.43 0.19 17.24
N GLU A 432 -30.47 0.18 18.57
CA GLU A 432 -31.58 0.75 19.32
C GLU A 432 -31.51 2.27 19.07
N GLU A 433 -32.57 2.83 18.49
CA GLU A 433 -32.71 4.28 18.25
C GLU A 433 -32.85 5.07 19.56
#